data_AF-A0A928PVJ2-F1
#
_entry.id   AF-A0A928PVJ2-F1
#
_cell.length_a   1.000
_cell.length_b   1.000
_cell.length_c   1.000
_cell.angle_alpha   90.00
_cell.angle_beta   90.00
_cell.angle_gamma   90.00
#
_symmetry.space_group_name_H-M   'P 1'
#
loop_
_entity.id
_entity.type
_entity.pdbx_description
1 polymer ?
#
loop_
_entity_poly.entity_id
_entity_poly.type
_entity_poly.pdbx_seq_one_letter_code
_entity_poly.pdbx_strand_id
1 'polypeptide(L)'
;MDTGWAAPDLSERIQAFTRGEDGHCYQWLGCHPAGDGGYTFRVWAPQAQSVSLVGDFCGWDADAQPMEPLSEGVWTCTLQGIEAYSAYGYRIMDKNGQAAVQTDPFATHRSETAAMVSGGVICREREPLSSACCPPNIYEVQLGAWRRYADGRVFSYDTLCEELIPYVTDMGFTHIRLLDFTHDTAPDPRHGTTEAFVALVDACHRAGIGVLLDWRPATDESPAAQSMALSRAYFWLEVWQVDGLWAQQPDPLWRSLAEDVYDKLFLTPSPGESLPPAGRSLLAGMPGDEDQAFAGVRTLLIYRLLSPIPRRLLMGDEIGQQRPWTADGSLDWLLMDYDNHRMLRHYVRTLNQLFRRTTALWSGAVWMPHHGVLVARLPEDVVAVCNTTLFTMEDIPIGIPDNGERRELFNTDLAEFGGENRRVPPLYPRLTPEGDYPYSISLTLPPLSTVLIRKKEDLTYVP
;
A
#
# COMPACT_ATOMS: atom_id res chain seq x y z
N MET A 1 23.35 14.51 -18.04
CA MET A 1 22.93 15.83 -18.53
C MET A 1 23.14 16.79 -17.38
N ASP A 2 23.89 17.85 -17.65
CA ASP A 2 24.30 18.90 -16.73
C ASP A 2 23.04 19.64 -16.26
N THR A 3 22.65 19.51 -14.99
CA THR A 3 21.40 20.08 -14.44
C THR A 3 21.45 21.60 -14.32
N GLY A 4 22.49 22.28 -14.83
CA GLY A 4 22.59 23.75 -14.85
C GLY A 4 22.64 24.39 -13.46
N TRP A 5 22.65 23.60 -12.40
CA TRP A 5 22.85 24.04 -11.03
C TRP A 5 24.33 23.86 -10.72
N ALA A 6 25.10 24.96 -10.69
CA ALA A 6 26.45 24.89 -10.13
C ALA A 6 26.30 24.37 -8.70
N ALA A 7 26.81 23.16 -8.43
CA ALA A 7 26.73 22.58 -7.10
C ALA A 7 27.34 23.58 -6.11
N PRO A 8 26.58 24.06 -5.10
CA PRO A 8 27.09 25.03 -4.15
C PRO A 8 28.38 24.53 -3.50
N ASP A 9 29.28 25.45 -3.16
CA ASP A 9 30.53 25.10 -2.49
C ASP A 9 30.23 24.25 -1.25
N LEU A 10 31.04 23.23 -0.98
CA LEU A 10 30.80 22.29 0.12
C LEU A 10 30.68 23.04 1.46
N SER A 11 31.42 24.12 1.64
CA SER A 11 31.35 24.97 2.83
C SER A 11 29.98 25.61 3.03
N GLU A 12 29.36 26.11 1.95
CA GLU A 12 28.01 26.69 1.99
C GLU A 12 26.96 25.61 2.31
N ARG A 13 27.13 24.42 1.75
CA ARG A 13 26.25 23.26 2.03
C ARG A 13 26.32 22.83 3.49
N ILE A 14 27.52 22.79 4.07
CA ILE A 14 27.71 22.46 5.50
C ILE A 14 26.97 23.47 6.38
N GLN A 15 27.09 24.77 6.09
CA GLN A 15 26.39 25.82 6.83
C GLN A 15 24.87 25.79 6.66
N ALA A 16 24.38 25.42 5.47
CA ALA A 16 22.95 25.24 5.24
C ALA A 16 22.43 24.01 6.00
N PHE A 17 23.18 22.90 6.01
CA PHE A 17 22.82 21.69 6.74
C PHE A 17 22.72 21.91 8.25
N THR A 18 23.67 22.62 8.88
CA THR A 18 23.61 22.89 10.32
C THR A 18 22.48 23.83 10.73
N ARG A 19 21.92 24.58 9.78
CA ARG A 19 20.70 25.39 9.96
C ARG A 19 19.41 24.63 9.62
N GLY A 20 19.51 23.40 9.13
CA GLY A 20 18.36 22.60 8.68
C GLY A 20 17.80 23.04 7.33
N GLU A 21 18.58 23.74 6.51
CA GLU A 21 18.17 24.32 5.22
C GLU A 21 18.60 23.46 4.01
N ASP A 22 19.54 22.53 4.17
CA ASP A 22 20.00 21.64 3.08
C ASP A 22 19.12 20.39 2.93
N GLY A 23 18.11 20.46 2.05
CA GLY A 23 17.26 19.33 1.66
C GLY A 23 17.95 18.26 0.80
N HIS A 24 19.23 18.46 0.43
CA HIS A 24 20.01 17.56 -0.41
C HIS A 24 21.29 17.08 0.29
N CYS A 25 21.33 17.10 1.62
CA CYS A 25 22.52 16.73 2.40
C CYS A 25 23.03 15.30 2.11
N TYR A 26 22.13 14.39 1.72
CA TYR A 26 22.46 13.03 1.28
C TYR A 26 23.36 12.95 0.03
N GLN A 27 23.53 14.04 -0.73
CA GLN A 27 24.43 14.07 -1.89
C GLN A 27 25.91 14.27 -1.53
N TRP A 28 26.22 14.55 -0.27
CA TRP A 28 27.60 14.79 0.16
C TRP A 28 27.94 14.20 1.53
N LEU A 29 26.97 14.01 2.42
CA LEU A 29 27.09 13.18 3.62
C LEU A 29 26.95 11.70 3.25
N GLY A 30 27.66 10.84 3.98
CA GLY A 30 27.75 9.40 3.70
C GLY A 30 28.94 9.04 2.81
N CYS A 31 28.82 7.93 2.09
CA CYS A 31 29.84 7.40 1.17
C CYS A 31 29.54 7.80 -0.28
N HIS A 32 30.51 8.43 -0.96
CA HIS A 32 30.37 8.94 -2.34
C HIS A 32 31.62 8.66 -3.19
N PRO A 33 31.48 8.42 -4.51
CA PRO A 33 32.63 8.30 -5.41
C PRO A 33 33.49 9.57 -5.47
N ALA A 34 34.81 9.43 -5.45
CA ALA A 34 35.78 10.53 -5.55
C ALA A 34 36.33 10.79 -6.97
N GLY A 35 35.87 10.03 -7.98
CA GLY A 35 36.20 10.22 -9.40
C GLY A 35 37.47 9.53 -9.90
N ASP A 36 38.35 9.09 -9.00
CA ASP A 36 39.62 8.39 -9.28
C ASP A 36 39.62 6.91 -8.86
N GLY A 37 38.42 6.33 -8.70
CA GLY A 37 38.25 4.98 -8.15
C GLY A 37 38.34 4.92 -6.63
N GLY A 38 38.43 6.07 -5.95
CA GLY A 38 38.27 6.18 -4.50
C GLY A 38 36.85 6.55 -4.06
N TYR A 39 36.65 6.51 -2.75
CA TYR A 39 35.43 6.92 -2.07
C TYR A 39 35.73 7.97 -1.01
N THR A 40 34.88 8.99 -0.93
CA THR A 40 34.87 9.97 0.15
C THR A 40 33.74 9.65 1.12
N PHE A 41 34.09 9.60 2.40
CA PHE A 41 33.19 9.34 3.51
C PHE A 41 33.03 10.62 4.33
N ARG A 42 31.79 11.02 4.63
CA ARG A 42 31.52 12.20 5.47
C ARG A 42 30.45 11.92 6.51
N VAL A 43 30.71 12.31 7.74
CA VAL A 43 29.77 12.17 8.86
C VAL A 43 29.72 13.42 9.72
N TRP A 44 28.53 13.79 10.18
CA TRP A 44 28.36 14.89 11.13
C TRP A 44 28.42 14.37 12.57
N ALA A 45 29.48 14.74 13.29
CA ALA A 45 29.72 14.34 14.67
C ALA A 45 30.34 15.53 15.45
N PRO A 46 29.56 16.58 15.75
CA PRO A 46 30.09 17.85 16.26
C PRO A 46 30.66 17.79 17.68
N GLN A 47 30.26 16.79 18.47
CA GLN A 47 30.75 16.59 19.83
C GLN A 47 31.90 15.56 19.90
N ALA A 48 32.28 14.95 18.78
CA ALA A 48 33.35 13.97 18.73
C ALA A 48 34.71 14.63 19.02
N GLN A 49 35.54 13.96 19.82
CA GLN A 49 36.94 14.29 19.99
C GLN A 49 37.76 13.82 18.79
N SER A 50 37.46 12.62 18.28
CA SER A 50 38.03 12.08 17.05
C SER A 50 37.04 11.13 16.38
N VAL A 51 37.18 10.98 15.07
CA VAL A 51 36.44 10.01 14.28
C VAL A 51 37.45 9.25 13.43
N SER A 52 37.33 7.92 13.40
CA SER A 52 38.06 7.07 12.46
C SER A 52 37.09 6.31 11.58
N LEU A 53 37.44 6.14 10.32
CA LEU A 53 36.75 5.24 9.41
C LEU A 53 37.23 3.82 9.69
N VAL A 54 36.33 2.88 9.89
CA VAL A 54 36.65 1.46 10.13
C VAL A 54 35.88 0.59 9.15
N GLY A 55 36.45 -0.55 8.77
CA GLY A 55 35.81 -1.48 7.85
C GLY A 55 36.71 -2.65 7.46
N ASP A 56 36.24 -3.45 6.51
CA ASP A 56 36.94 -4.67 6.08
C ASP A 56 38.34 -4.36 5.50
N PHE A 57 38.48 -3.24 4.79
CA PHE A 57 39.73 -2.79 4.17
C PHE A 57 40.84 -2.46 5.19
N CYS A 58 40.51 -2.24 6.46
CA CYS A 58 41.50 -2.05 7.53
C CYS A 58 41.40 -3.11 8.63
N GLY A 59 40.67 -4.20 8.41
CA GLY A 59 40.44 -5.23 9.41
C GLY A 59 39.75 -4.71 10.68
N TRP A 60 38.93 -3.67 10.54
CA TRP A 60 38.25 -2.97 11.64
C TRP A 60 39.21 -2.34 12.68
N ASP A 61 40.46 -2.06 12.29
CA ASP A 61 41.42 -1.35 13.12
C ASP A 61 41.04 0.13 13.28
N ALA A 62 40.86 0.53 14.54
CA ALA A 62 40.44 1.84 14.98
C ALA A 62 41.45 2.97 14.69
N ASP A 63 42.72 2.64 14.57
CA ASP A 63 43.80 3.63 14.41
C ASP A 63 44.32 3.69 12.97
N ALA A 64 43.82 2.81 12.09
CA ALA A 64 44.30 2.68 10.72
C ALA A 64 43.89 3.85 9.83
N GLN A 65 42.69 4.44 10.02
CA GLN A 65 42.13 5.47 9.13
C GLN A 65 41.46 6.62 9.92
N PRO A 66 42.22 7.51 10.57
CA PRO A 66 41.66 8.70 11.21
C PRO A 66 41.03 9.65 10.17
N MET A 67 39.87 10.21 10.49
CA MET A 67 39.18 11.20 9.64
C MET A 67 39.65 12.62 9.94
N GLU A 68 39.65 13.48 8.93
CA GLU A 68 39.99 14.89 9.06
C GLU A 68 38.74 15.72 9.41
N PRO A 69 38.83 16.64 10.38
CA PRO A 69 37.74 17.58 10.63
C PRO A 69 37.66 18.59 9.48
N LEU A 70 36.45 18.83 8.98
CA LEU A 70 36.13 19.93 8.08
C LEU A 70 35.65 21.14 8.91
N SER A 71 34.40 21.55 8.73
CA SER A 71 33.76 22.65 9.46
C SER A 71 32.47 22.17 10.13
N GLU A 72 32.02 22.92 11.15
CA GLU A 72 30.73 22.70 11.82
C GLU A 72 30.51 21.27 12.35
N GLY A 73 31.59 20.55 12.69
CA GLY A 73 31.53 19.20 13.23
C GLY A 73 31.41 18.09 12.18
N VAL A 74 31.60 18.39 10.90
CA VAL A 74 31.69 17.39 9.84
C VAL A 74 33.11 16.82 9.78
N TRP A 75 33.21 15.50 9.63
CA TRP A 75 34.46 14.77 9.46
C TRP A 75 34.51 14.14 8.06
N THR A 76 35.69 14.08 7.45
CA THR A 76 35.89 13.52 6.10
C THR A 76 37.06 12.55 6.04
N CYS A 77 36.97 11.54 5.18
CA CYS A 77 38.08 10.67 4.82
C CYS A 77 37.92 10.25 3.36
N THR A 78 39.00 10.23 2.59
CA THR A 78 38.98 9.74 1.21
C THR A 78 39.99 8.60 1.08
N LEU A 79 39.52 7.46 0.59
CA LEU A 79 40.34 6.26 0.42
C LEU A 79 40.24 5.75 -1.01
N GLN A 80 41.37 5.30 -1.55
CA GLN A 80 41.47 4.68 -2.88
C GLN A 80 41.57 3.16 -2.77
N GLY A 81 41.15 2.46 -3.83
CA GLY A 81 41.33 1.01 -3.93
C GLY A 81 40.45 0.18 -2.99
N ILE A 82 39.37 0.77 -2.47
CA ILE A 82 38.37 0.04 -1.69
C ILE A 82 37.43 -0.69 -2.65
N GLU A 83 37.16 -1.96 -2.35
CA GLU A 83 36.19 -2.75 -3.09
C GLU A 83 34.76 -2.29 -2.77
N ALA A 84 33.93 -2.14 -3.80
CA ALA A 84 32.51 -1.89 -3.63
C ALA A 84 31.87 -2.97 -2.75
N TYR A 85 30.85 -2.59 -1.97
CA TYR A 85 30.17 -3.45 -1.00
C TYR A 85 30.99 -3.91 0.21
N SER A 86 32.22 -3.42 0.39
CA SER A 86 32.97 -3.59 1.65
C SER A 86 32.19 -3.00 2.83
N ALA A 87 32.14 -3.70 3.97
CA ALA A 87 31.47 -3.18 5.16
C ALA A 87 32.31 -2.07 5.80
N TYR A 88 31.64 -1.04 6.31
CA TYR A 88 32.29 0.08 7.01
C TYR A 88 31.41 0.66 8.12
N GLY A 89 32.03 1.47 8.97
CA GLY A 89 31.38 2.29 9.99
C GLY A 89 32.30 3.41 10.47
N TYR A 90 31.78 4.24 11.38
CA TYR A 90 32.53 5.34 11.99
C TYR A 90 32.80 5.02 13.45
N ARG A 91 34.07 4.89 13.82
CA ARG A 91 34.45 4.84 15.24
C ARG A 91 34.52 6.27 15.76
N ILE A 92 33.59 6.62 16.63
CA ILE A 92 33.47 7.96 17.20
C ILE A 92 33.93 7.93 18.65
N MET A 93 34.90 8.77 19.00
CA MET A 93 35.38 8.99 20.36
C MET A 93 34.75 10.25 20.94
N ASP A 94 34.14 10.16 22.11
CA ASP A 94 33.58 11.30 22.83
C ASP A 94 34.65 12.05 23.64
N LYS A 95 34.26 13.18 24.24
CA LYS A 95 35.15 14.02 25.07
C LYS A 95 35.61 13.35 26.38
N ASN A 96 34.97 12.25 26.78
CA ASN A 96 35.31 11.48 27.97
C ASN A 96 36.27 10.31 27.64
N GLY A 97 36.65 10.16 26.37
CA GLY A 97 37.49 9.07 25.88
C GLY A 97 36.74 7.75 25.64
N GLN A 98 35.40 7.75 25.68
CA GLN A 98 34.60 6.59 25.30
C GLN A 98 34.50 6.51 23.78
N ALA A 99 34.64 5.32 23.21
CA ALA A 99 34.56 5.11 21.77
C ALA A 99 33.55 4.03 21.41
N ALA A 100 32.76 4.27 20.37
CA ALA A 100 31.81 3.31 19.81
C ALA A 100 31.87 3.32 18.28
N VAL A 101 31.62 2.17 17.67
CA VAL A 101 31.42 2.08 16.22
C VAL A 101 29.95 2.36 15.93
N GLN A 102 29.70 3.35 15.09
CA GLN A 102 28.38 3.74 14.62
C GLN A 102 28.25 3.42 13.13
N THR A 103 27.06 2.99 12.74
CA THR A 103 26.73 2.84 11.31
C THR A 103 26.59 4.20 10.65
N ASP A 104 26.77 4.25 9.33
CA ASP A 104 26.59 5.49 8.57
C ASP A 104 25.10 5.89 8.49
N PRO A 105 24.70 7.06 9.04
CA PRO A 105 23.33 7.55 8.96
C PRO A 105 22.87 7.90 7.55
N PHE A 106 23.79 8.05 6.60
CA PHE A 106 23.54 8.36 5.20
C PHE A 106 23.95 7.20 4.27
N ALA A 107 24.06 5.98 4.80
CA ALA A 107 24.31 4.80 3.99
C ALA A 107 23.24 4.64 2.91
N THR A 108 23.66 4.58 1.65
CA THR A 108 22.77 4.31 0.51
C THR A 108 22.69 2.81 0.19
N HIS A 109 23.57 2.01 0.77
CA HIS A 109 23.58 0.56 0.67
C HIS A 109 24.09 -0.07 1.98
N ARG A 110 23.54 -1.23 2.35
CA ARG A 110 23.81 -1.89 3.63
C ARG A 110 23.68 -3.40 3.49
N SER A 111 24.25 -4.13 4.44
CA SER A 111 23.82 -5.48 4.83
C SER A 111 22.87 -5.40 6.02
N GLU A 112 22.41 -6.55 6.52
CA GLU A 112 21.62 -6.61 7.76
C GLU A 112 22.34 -5.98 8.96
N THR A 113 23.67 -5.97 8.97
CA THR A 113 24.45 -5.57 10.16
C THR A 113 25.34 -4.35 9.97
N ALA A 114 25.68 -3.96 8.74
CA ALA A 114 26.64 -2.88 8.48
C ALA A 114 26.30 -2.04 7.25
N ALA A 115 26.72 -0.77 7.26
CA ALA A 115 26.78 0.05 6.07
C ALA A 115 27.82 -0.50 5.09
N MET A 116 27.55 -0.35 3.80
CA MET A 116 28.38 -0.91 2.73
C MET A 116 28.79 0.18 1.74
N VAL A 117 30.07 0.13 1.36
CA VAL A 117 30.64 1.08 0.40
C VAL A 117 29.89 0.99 -0.91
N SER A 118 29.29 2.09 -1.34
CA SER A 118 28.55 2.16 -2.60
C SER A 118 28.73 3.53 -3.23
N GLY A 119 28.53 3.60 -4.54
CA GLY A 119 28.71 4.85 -5.30
C GLY A 119 27.53 5.82 -5.20
N GLY A 120 26.60 5.59 -4.28
CA GLY A 120 25.27 6.20 -4.30
C GLY A 120 24.42 5.67 -5.46
N VAL A 121 23.13 6.01 -5.43
CA VAL A 121 22.21 5.69 -6.51
C VAL A 121 21.94 6.91 -7.35
N ILE A 122 22.18 6.80 -8.66
CA ILE A 122 21.76 7.82 -9.63
C ILE A 122 20.29 7.59 -9.96
N CYS A 123 19.39 8.30 -9.28
CA CYS A 123 18.00 8.40 -9.70
C CYS A 123 17.94 9.21 -11.00
N ARG A 124 17.43 8.60 -12.08
CA ARG A 124 17.17 9.33 -13.33
C ARG A 124 15.87 10.10 -13.18
N GLU A 125 15.88 11.41 -13.44
CA GLU A 125 14.65 12.16 -13.63
C GLU A 125 13.85 11.51 -14.77
N ARG A 126 12.59 11.21 -14.48
CA ARG A 126 11.64 10.70 -15.46
C ARG A 126 10.48 11.66 -15.55
N GLU A 127 9.89 11.74 -16.74
CA GLU A 127 8.59 12.37 -16.88
C GLU A 127 7.60 11.69 -15.93
N PRO A 128 6.77 12.46 -15.22
CA PRO A 128 5.74 11.88 -14.37
C PRO A 128 4.88 10.94 -15.21
N LEU A 129 4.47 9.82 -14.61
CA LEU A 129 3.47 8.95 -15.22
C LEU A 129 2.30 9.83 -15.69
N SER A 130 2.00 9.78 -16.99
CA SER A 130 0.81 10.41 -17.57
C SER A 130 -0.37 10.16 -16.64
N SER A 131 -1.03 11.23 -16.19
CA SER A 131 -2.16 11.20 -15.25
C SER A 131 -3.07 10.02 -15.57
N ALA A 132 -3.20 9.09 -14.63
CA ALA A 132 -3.95 7.85 -14.83
C ALA A 132 -5.38 8.15 -15.29
N CYS A 133 -5.91 7.31 -16.20
CA CYS A 133 -7.30 7.41 -16.69
C CYS A 133 -8.36 7.18 -15.61
N CYS A 134 -7.96 6.84 -14.38
CA CYS A 134 -8.82 6.66 -13.21
C CYS A 134 -8.05 6.99 -11.92
N PRO A 135 -8.72 7.26 -10.78
CA PRO A 135 -8.06 7.50 -9.51
C PRO A 135 -7.20 6.33 -9.02
N PRO A 136 -6.25 6.56 -8.10
CA PRO A 136 -5.43 5.51 -7.51
C PRO A 136 -6.27 4.41 -6.86
N ASN A 137 -6.11 3.19 -7.35
CA ASN A 137 -6.47 1.92 -6.70
C ASN A 137 -5.17 1.19 -6.37
N ILE A 138 -4.91 1.03 -5.09
CA ILE A 138 -3.60 0.73 -4.50
C ILE A 138 -3.62 -0.69 -3.91
N TYR A 139 -2.63 -1.49 -4.28
CA TYR A 139 -2.33 -2.78 -3.65
C TYR A 139 -1.22 -2.58 -2.61
N GLU A 140 -1.52 -2.82 -1.34
CA GLU A 140 -0.56 -2.64 -0.24
C GLU A 140 0.17 -3.95 0.03
N VAL A 141 1.49 -3.89 -0.01
CA VAL A 141 2.36 -5.08 -0.02
C VAL A 141 3.44 -4.93 1.02
N GLN A 142 3.61 -5.98 1.82
CA GLN A 142 4.84 -6.21 2.57
C GLN A 142 5.70 -7.20 1.78
N LEU A 143 6.85 -6.75 1.27
CA LEU A 143 7.65 -7.49 0.29
C LEU A 143 8.13 -8.83 0.85
N GLY A 144 8.60 -8.84 2.11
CA GLY A 144 9.11 -10.05 2.76
C GLY A 144 8.05 -11.11 3.06
N ALA A 145 6.77 -10.74 3.07
CA ALA A 145 5.66 -11.65 3.38
C ALA A 145 4.67 -11.86 2.22
N TRP A 146 4.88 -11.23 1.07
CA TRP A 146 4.05 -11.48 -0.10
C TRP A 146 4.26 -12.90 -0.62
N ARG A 147 5.51 -13.26 -0.92
CA ARG A 147 5.90 -14.62 -1.34
C ARG A 147 7.37 -14.87 -1.03
N ARG A 148 7.70 -16.13 -0.77
CA ARG A 148 9.04 -16.59 -0.39
C ARG A 148 9.47 -17.76 -1.27
N TYR A 149 10.78 -17.96 -1.39
CA TYR A 149 11.34 -19.16 -2.01
C TYR A 149 11.04 -20.39 -1.14
N ALA A 150 11.12 -21.58 -1.73
CA ALA A 150 10.86 -22.83 -1.03
C ALA A 150 11.81 -23.09 0.16
N ASP A 151 12.99 -22.46 0.15
CA ASP A 151 13.98 -22.51 1.24
C ASP A 151 13.71 -21.49 2.36
N GLY A 152 12.63 -20.72 2.27
CA GLY A 152 12.21 -19.74 3.26
C GLY A 152 12.80 -18.33 3.09
N ARG A 153 13.73 -18.13 2.15
CA ARG A 153 14.26 -16.81 1.83
C ARG A 153 13.20 -15.91 1.19
N VAL A 154 13.27 -14.61 1.46
CA VAL A 154 12.43 -13.61 0.80
C VAL A 154 12.79 -13.52 -0.69
N PHE A 155 11.81 -13.16 -1.52
CA PHE A 155 12.07 -12.95 -2.95
C PHE A 155 13.04 -11.80 -3.20
N SER A 156 13.97 -11.98 -4.12
CA SER A 156 14.83 -10.87 -4.55
C SER A 156 14.02 -9.78 -5.25
N TYR A 157 14.55 -8.54 -5.32
CA TYR A 157 13.95 -7.47 -6.11
C TYR A 157 13.77 -7.86 -7.58
N ASP A 158 14.70 -8.64 -8.15
CA ASP A 158 14.58 -9.15 -9.53
C ASP A 158 13.40 -10.12 -9.65
N THR A 159 13.24 -11.06 -8.73
CA THR A 159 12.08 -11.97 -8.72
C THR A 159 10.77 -11.22 -8.47
N LEU A 160 10.77 -10.17 -7.65
CA LEU A 160 9.61 -9.29 -7.47
C LEU A 160 9.25 -8.57 -8.78
N CYS A 161 10.23 -8.19 -9.61
CA CYS A 161 9.95 -7.64 -10.94
C CYS A 161 9.22 -8.65 -11.82
N GLU A 162 9.61 -9.93 -11.75
CA GLU A 162 9.06 -11.01 -12.58
C GLU A 162 7.70 -11.53 -12.09
N GLU A 163 7.43 -11.47 -10.79
CA GLU A 163 6.23 -12.07 -10.19
C GLU A 163 5.22 -11.03 -9.71
N LEU A 164 5.64 -10.06 -8.90
CA LEU A 164 4.73 -9.08 -8.28
C LEU A 164 4.16 -8.10 -9.30
N ILE A 165 5.00 -7.57 -10.20
CA ILE A 165 4.54 -6.57 -11.18
C ILE A 165 3.50 -7.16 -12.13
N PRO A 166 3.72 -8.35 -12.75
CA PRO A 166 2.70 -8.96 -13.59
C PRO A 166 1.42 -9.31 -12.81
N TYR A 167 1.54 -9.77 -11.56
CA TYR A 167 0.39 -10.04 -10.70
C TYR A 167 -0.47 -8.78 -10.48
N VAL A 168 0.13 -7.67 -10.06
CA VAL A 168 -0.56 -6.41 -9.80
C VAL A 168 -1.20 -5.85 -11.07
N THR A 169 -0.49 -5.96 -12.20
CA THR A 169 -0.96 -5.52 -13.51
C THR A 169 -2.17 -6.34 -13.97
N ASP A 170 -2.09 -7.68 -13.87
CA ASP A 170 -3.18 -8.61 -14.18
C ASP A 170 -4.42 -8.34 -13.32
N MET A 171 -4.22 -8.12 -12.02
CA MET A 171 -5.28 -7.78 -11.07
C MET A 171 -5.90 -6.40 -11.31
N GLY A 172 -5.32 -5.57 -12.18
CA GLY A 172 -5.89 -4.27 -12.57
C GLY A 172 -5.69 -3.15 -11.56
N PHE A 173 -4.75 -3.28 -10.62
CA PHE A 173 -4.36 -2.16 -9.76
C PHE A 173 -3.60 -1.10 -10.54
N THR A 174 -3.55 0.11 -9.99
CA THR A 174 -2.85 1.25 -10.60
C THR A 174 -1.56 1.61 -9.86
N HIS A 175 -1.48 1.22 -8.58
CA HIS A 175 -0.38 1.58 -7.69
C HIS A 175 -0.05 0.41 -6.76
N ILE A 176 1.21 0.33 -6.36
CA ILE A 176 1.68 -0.51 -5.26
C ILE A 176 2.11 0.42 -4.13
N ARG A 177 1.69 0.12 -2.90
CA ARG A 177 2.26 0.74 -1.70
C ARG A 177 3.12 -0.27 -0.98
N LEU A 178 4.41 0.03 -0.83
CA LEU A 178 5.36 -0.79 -0.09
C LEU A 178 5.29 -0.42 1.38
N LEU A 179 4.82 -1.35 2.22
CA LEU A 179 4.69 -1.19 3.66
C LEU A 179 6.03 -1.34 4.38
N ASP A 180 6.90 -2.19 3.85
CA ASP A 180 8.30 -2.33 4.22
C ASP A 180 9.17 -2.21 2.96
N PHE A 181 10.10 -1.27 2.97
CA PHE A 181 11.05 -1.13 1.88
C PHE A 181 12.44 -0.74 2.36
N THR A 182 12.56 -0.10 3.53
CA THR A 182 13.85 0.27 4.12
C THR A 182 14.28 -0.65 5.25
N HIS A 183 15.60 -0.79 5.38
CA HIS A 183 16.27 -1.19 6.59
C HIS A 183 17.15 0.00 7.03
N ASP A 184 16.71 0.72 8.07
CA ASP A 184 17.29 2.01 8.48
C ASP A 184 17.19 3.05 7.35
N THR A 185 18.31 3.38 6.69
CA THR A 185 18.41 4.47 5.71
C THR A 185 18.50 4.00 4.24
N ALA A 186 18.58 2.69 4.01
CA ALA A 186 18.71 2.08 2.68
C ALA A 186 17.58 1.07 2.44
N PRO A 187 17.32 0.67 1.17
CA PRO A 187 16.42 -0.44 0.89
C PRO A 187 16.81 -1.73 1.62
N ASP A 188 15.81 -2.54 1.96
CA ASP A 188 15.99 -3.78 2.72
C ASP A 188 16.91 -4.78 1.99
N PRO A 189 18.11 -5.05 2.55
CA PRO A 189 19.13 -5.85 1.86
C PRO A 189 18.78 -7.33 1.77
N ARG A 190 17.77 -7.81 2.49
CA ARG A 190 17.27 -9.19 2.37
C ARG A 190 16.76 -9.48 0.96
N HIS A 191 16.32 -8.45 0.24
CA HIS A 191 15.80 -8.53 -1.12
C HIS A 191 16.87 -8.30 -2.21
N GLY A 192 18.08 -7.85 -1.86
CA GLY A 192 19.16 -7.60 -2.81
C GLY A 192 19.70 -6.17 -2.74
N THR A 193 20.29 -5.70 -3.84
CA THR A 193 21.01 -4.42 -3.84
C THR A 193 20.08 -3.21 -3.97
N THR A 194 20.58 -2.04 -3.60
CA THR A 194 19.87 -0.76 -3.78
C THR A 194 19.58 -0.50 -5.26
N GLU A 195 20.50 -0.89 -6.16
CA GLU A 195 20.31 -0.80 -7.61
C GLU A 195 19.16 -1.70 -8.09
N ALA A 196 19.02 -2.90 -7.51
CA ALA A 196 17.93 -3.81 -7.83
C ALA A 196 16.58 -3.27 -7.33
N PHE A 197 16.53 -2.59 -6.17
CA PHE A 197 15.33 -1.89 -5.73
C PHE A 197 14.92 -0.77 -6.70
N VAL A 198 15.90 0.01 -7.18
CA VAL A 198 15.65 1.07 -8.18
C VAL A 198 15.14 0.45 -9.47
N ALA A 199 15.70 -0.70 -9.89
CA ALA A 199 15.23 -1.45 -11.05
C ALA A 199 13.77 -1.94 -10.90
N LEU A 200 13.36 -2.34 -9.69
CA LEU A 200 11.97 -2.68 -9.36
C LEU A 200 11.03 -1.48 -9.53
N VAL A 201 11.36 -0.33 -8.95
CA VAL A 201 10.58 0.90 -9.11
C VAL A 201 10.47 1.29 -10.59
N ASP A 202 11.60 1.18 -11.29
CA ASP A 202 11.69 1.44 -12.72
C ASP A 202 10.81 0.50 -13.56
N ALA A 203 10.75 -0.78 -13.18
CA ALA A 203 9.92 -1.79 -13.83
C ALA A 203 8.43 -1.53 -13.56
N CYS A 204 8.05 -1.14 -12.35
CA CYS A 204 6.68 -0.72 -12.02
C CYS A 204 6.24 0.44 -12.93
N HIS A 205 7.07 1.47 -13.06
CA HIS A 205 6.77 2.62 -13.91
C HIS A 205 6.64 2.23 -15.39
N ARG A 206 7.51 1.34 -15.91
CA ARG A 206 7.38 0.81 -17.28
C ARG A 206 6.09 0.01 -17.49
N ALA A 207 5.57 -0.63 -16.45
CA ALA A 207 4.28 -1.32 -16.47
C ALA A 207 3.07 -0.38 -16.23
N GLY A 208 3.30 0.93 -16.05
CA GLY A 208 2.24 1.90 -15.76
C GLY A 208 1.71 1.83 -14.32
N ILE A 209 2.49 1.26 -13.40
CA ILE A 209 2.15 1.12 -11.98
C ILE A 209 2.90 2.18 -11.18
N GLY A 210 2.18 3.03 -10.46
CA GLY A 210 2.78 3.99 -9.53
C GLY A 210 3.28 3.31 -8.25
N VAL A 211 4.40 3.78 -7.69
CA VAL A 211 4.95 3.24 -6.44
C VAL A 211 4.82 4.26 -5.32
N LEU A 212 4.18 3.85 -4.23
CA LEU A 212 4.06 4.61 -2.99
C LEU A 212 4.95 3.93 -1.93
N LEU A 213 5.72 4.73 -1.21
CA LEU A 213 6.63 4.24 -0.17
C LEU A 213 6.08 4.66 1.18
N ASP A 214 5.91 3.70 2.09
CA ASP A 214 5.54 3.98 3.47
C ASP A 214 6.77 4.52 4.21
N TRP A 215 7.03 5.83 4.06
CA TRP A 215 8.16 6.49 4.69
C TRP A 215 7.92 6.64 6.19
N ARG A 216 8.88 6.15 6.99
CA ARG A 216 8.81 6.25 8.45
C ARG A 216 10.05 6.94 8.98
N PRO A 217 9.90 8.01 9.80
CA PRO A 217 11.00 8.51 10.61
C PRO A 217 11.39 7.42 11.61
N ALA A 218 12.69 7.21 11.82
CA ALA A 218 13.21 6.17 12.70
C ALA A 218 12.62 6.29 14.12
N THR A 219 11.81 5.31 14.53
CA THR A 219 11.32 5.14 15.92
C THR A 219 11.44 3.66 16.33
N ASP A 220 11.61 3.42 17.64
CA ASP A 220 11.98 2.14 18.25
C ASP A 220 10.88 1.04 18.28
N GLU A 221 9.83 1.12 17.45
CA GLU A 221 8.71 0.16 17.47
C GLU A 221 8.67 -0.79 16.26
N SER A 222 8.10 -1.99 16.46
CA SER A 222 8.04 -3.07 15.45
C SER A 222 7.34 -2.63 14.14
N PRO A 223 8.03 -2.65 12.97
CA PRO A 223 7.55 -2.04 11.72
C PRO A 223 6.23 -2.60 11.18
N ALA A 224 6.07 -3.92 11.16
CA ALA A 224 4.95 -4.62 10.52
C ALA A 224 3.60 -4.36 11.23
N ALA A 225 3.61 -4.30 12.56
CA ALA A 225 2.39 -4.15 13.36
C ALA A 225 1.72 -2.79 13.16
N GLN A 226 2.50 -1.71 13.08
CA GLN A 226 1.98 -0.35 12.92
C GLN A 226 1.42 -0.07 11.51
N SER A 227 2.02 -0.59 10.43
CA SER A 227 1.52 -0.35 9.05
C SER A 227 0.21 -1.09 8.88
N MET A 228 0.14 -2.32 9.41
CA MET A 228 -1.09 -3.08 9.45
C MET A 228 -2.16 -2.35 10.27
N ALA A 229 -1.82 -1.82 11.44
CA ALA A 229 -2.76 -1.04 12.25
C ALA A 229 -3.25 0.22 11.52
N LEU A 230 -2.38 0.96 10.82
CA LEU A 230 -2.75 2.16 10.06
C LEU A 230 -3.60 1.83 8.83
N SER A 231 -3.17 0.88 7.99
CA SER A 231 -3.93 0.44 6.81
C SER A 231 -5.31 -0.05 7.21
N ARG A 232 -5.40 -0.82 8.31
CA ARG A 232 -6.69 -1.27 8.83
C ARG A 232 -7.48 -0.15 9.49
N ALA A 233 -6.86 0.77 10.21
CA ALA A 233 -7.56 1.92 10.79
C ALA A 233 -8.21 2.78 9.70
N TYR A 234 -7.53 2.99 8.57
CA TYR A 234 -8.14 3.67 7.43
C TYR A 234 -9.24 2.86 6.74
N PHE A 235 -9.06 1.55 6.58
CA PHE A 235 -10.12 0.67 6.09
C PHE A 235 -11.37 0.73 7.00
N TRP A 236 -11.18 0.79 8.32
CA TRP A 236 -12.29 0.93 9.27
C TRP A 236 -12.84 2.36 9.35
N LEU A 237 -12.08 3.40 9.01
CA LEU A 237 -12.64 4.75 8.74
C LEU A 237 -13.57 4.73 7.52
N GLU A 238 -13.32 3.88 6.51
CA GLU A 238 -14.28 3.63 5.42
C GLU A 238 -15.56 2.99 5.97
N VAL A 239 -15.43 1.99 6.86
CA VAL A 239 -16.56 1.37 7.57
C VAL A 239 -17.30 2.37 8.47
N TRP A 240 -16.58 3.29 9.13
CA TRP A 240 -17.13 4.30 10.05
C TRP A 240 -17.89 5.43 9.34
N GLN A 241 -17.46 5.82 8.14
CA GLN A 241 -18.26 6.69 7.27
C GLN A 241 -19.59 6.03 6.91
N VAL A 242 -19.59 4.70 6.78
CA VAL A 242 -20.84 3.96 6.65
C VAL A 242 -21.58 3.85 7.98
N ASP A 243 -20.92 3.70 9.13
CA ASP A 243 -21.57 3.75 10.46
C ASP A 243 -22.32 5.07 10.71
N GLY A 244 -21.80 6.20 10.23
CA GLY A 244 -22.49 7.50 10.28
C GLY A 244 -23.78 7.54 9.45
N LEU A 245 -23.80 6.85 8.31
CA LEU A 245 -25.00 6.63 7.47
C LEU A 245 -25.92 5.54 8.06
N TRP A 246 -25.35 4.55 8.76
CA TRP A 246 -26.02 3.37 9.33
C TRP A 246 -26.59 3.58 10.73
N ALA A 247 -26.13 4.61 11.47
CA ALA A 247 -26.68 4.99 12.77
C ALA A 247 -28.17 5.39 12.70
N GLN A 248 -28.71 5.58 11.49
CA GLN A 248 -30.14 5.84 11.24
C GLN A 248 -30.96 4.58 10.91
N GLN A 249 -30.37 3.37 10.89
CA GLN A 249 -31.04 2.10 10.59
C GLN A 249 -31.10 1.18 11.82
N PRO A 250 -32.18 0.40 12.03
CA PRO A 250 -32.37 -0.35 13.29
C PRO A 250 -31.57 -1.64 13.48
N ASP A 251 -30.76 -2.10 12.51
CA ASP A 251 -30.01 -3.35 12.71
C ASP A 251 -28.77 -3.46 11.77
N PRO A 252 -27.56 -3.10 12.22
CA PRO A 252 -26.36 -3.30 11.42
C PRO A 252 -25.49 -4.39 12.07
N LEU A 253 -25.53 -5.61 11.51
CA LEU A 253 -24.50 -6.63 11.72
C LEU A 253 -23.08 -6.06 11.60
N TRP A 254 -22.90 -5.05 10.73
CA TRP A 254 -21.65 -4.32 10.52
C TRP A 254 -21.26 -3.38 11.67
N ARG A 255 -22.20 -2.93 12.51
CA ARG A 255 -21.93 -2.13 13.71
C ARG A 255 -21.38 -2.98 14.84
N SER A 256 -21.91 -4.19 15.01
CA SER A 256 -21.33 -5.19 15.90
C SER A 256 -19.95 -5.65 15.42
N LEU A 257 -19.76 -5.79 14.10
CA LEU A 257 -18.45 -6.06 13.50
C LEU A 257 -17.48 -4.87 13.69
N ALA A 258 -17.96 -3.64 13.46
CA ALA A 258 -17.15 -2.43 13.64
C ALA A 258 -16.73 -2.27 15.10
N GLU A 259 -17.65 -2.41 16.07
CA GLU A 259 -17.35 -2.28 17.51
C GLU A 259 -16.42 -3.41 18.03
N ASP A 260 -16.68 -4.68 17.71
CA ASP A 260 -15.92 -5.83 18.25
C ASP A 260 -14.55 -6.05 17.56
N VAL A 261 -14.39 -5.52 16.34
CA VAL A 261 -13.11 -5.48 15.61
C VAL A 261 -12.33 -4.22 15.96
N TYR A 262 -13.00 -3.08 16.21
CA TYR A 262 -12.36 -1.83 16.66
C TYR A 262 -11.66 -2.01 18.01
N ASP A 263 -12.34 -2.59 19.01
CA ASP A 263 -11.75 -2.81 20.35
C ASP A 263 -10.56 -3.79 20.36
N LYS A 264 -10.39 -4.60 19.31
CA LYS A 264 -9.32 -5.61 19.19
C LYS A 264 -8.21 -5.24 18.20
N LEU A 265 -8.41 -4.21 17.37
CA LEU A 265 -7.41 -3.68 16.44
C LEU A 265 -6.85 -2.31 16.84
N PHE A 266 -7.57 -1.53 17.66
CA PHE A 266 -7.14 -0.23 18.16
C PHE A 266 -6.65 -0.32 19.60
N LEU A 267 -5.47 -0.92 19.79
CA LEU A 267 -4.58 -0.47 20.84
C LEU A 267 -3.25 -0.14 20.19
N THR A 268 -2.95 1.16 20.09
CA THR A 268 -1.56 1.62 20.16
C THR A 268 -0.95 0.95 21.39
N PRO A 269 0.06 0.08 21.25
CA PRO A 269 0.71 -0.48 22.41
C PRO A 269 1.32 0.67 23.20
N SER A 270 1.09 0.68 24.51
CA SER A 270 1.98 1.46 25.37
C SER A 270 3.38 0.81 25.32
N PRO A 271 4.47 1.56 25.45
CA PRO A 271 5.82 0.99 25.44
C PRO A 271 5.94 -0.14 26.47
N GLY A 272 6.16 -1.38 25.99
CA GLY A 272 6.35 -2.57 26.83
C GLY A 272 5.18 -3.56 26.90
N GLU A 273 4.05 -3.33 26.22
CA GLU A 273 3.00 -4.35 26.10
C GLU A 273 3.17 -5.22 24.84
N SER A 274 2.97 -6.53 24.99
CA SER A 274 2.92 -7.46 23.87
C SER A 274 1.74 -7.12 22.95
N LEU A 275 1.98 -7.09 21.63
CA LEU A 275 0.94 -6.91 20.60
C LEU A 275 -0.33 -7.71 20.93
N PRO A 276 -1.54 -7.13 20.78
CA PRO A 276 -2.75 -7.93 20.86
C PRO A 276 -2.68 -9.04 19.79
N PRO A 277 -3.26 -10.22 20.05
CA PRO A 277 -3.23 -11.32 19.09
C PRO A 277 -3.75 -10.83 17.74
N ALA A 278 -2.96 -11.04 16.69
CA ALA A 278 -3.15 -10.48 15.35
C ALA A 278 -4.63 -10.38 14.95
N GLY A 279 -5.10 -9.15 14.69
CA GLY A 279 -6.49 -8.89 14.35
C GLY A 279 -6.96 -9.77 13.18
N ARG A 280 -8.22 -10.23 13.21
CA ARG A 280 -8.81 -11.13 12.20
C ARG A 280 -8.59 -10.62 10.77
N SER A 281 -8.40 -11.50 9.79
CA SER A 281 -8.39 -11.12 8.36
C SER A 281 -9.75 -10.56 7.93
N LEU A 282 -9.82 -9.99 6.71
CA LEU A 282 -11.08 -9.50 6.17
C LEU A 282 -12.14 -10.60 6.14
N LEU A 283 -11.82 -11.76 5.56
CA LEU A 283 -12.74 -12.88 5.45
C LEU A 283 -13.13 -13.45 6.83
N ALA A 284 -12.18 -13.59 7.75
CA ALA A 284 -12.46 -14.09 9.10
C ALA A 284 -13.24 -13.09 9.97
N GLY A 285 -13.29 -11.82 9.56
CA GLY A 285 -14.14 -10.81 10.18
C GLY A 285 -15.60 -10.92 9.76
N MET A 286 -15.89 -11.46 8.58
CA MET A 286 -17.24 -11.46 8.01
C MET A 286 -18.23 -12.33 8.81
N PRO A 287 -19.49 -11.90 8.91
CA PRO A 287 -20.53 -12.70 9.57
C PRO A 287 -21.09 -13.79 8.65
N GLY A 288 -21.80 -14.75 9.26
CA GLY A 288 -22.48 -15.82 8.54
C GLY A 288 -21.65 -17.09 8.39
N ASP A 289 -22.13 -18.00 7.54
CA ASP A 289 -21.36 -19.15 7.09
C ASP A 289 -20.26 -18.76 6.07
N GLU A 290 -19.51 -19.74 5.56
CA GLU A 290 -18.39 -19.49 4.65
C GLU A 290 -18.82 -18.77 3.36
N ASP A 291 -19.91 -19.20 2.74
CA ASP A 291 -20.40 -18.60 1.49
C ASP A 291 -20.90 -17.17 1.73
N GLN A 292 -21.60 -16.95 2.86
CA GLN A 292 -21.98 -15.61 3.32
C GLN A 292 -20.76 -14.74 3.62
N ALA A 293 -19.69 -15.29 4.19
CA ALA A 293 -18.46 -14.56 4.44
C ALA A 293 -17.83 -14.06 3.12
N PHE A 294 -17.72 -14.93 2.10
CA PHE A 294 -17.24 -14.52 0.78
C PHE A 294 -18.16 -13.47 0.12
N ALA A 295 -19.49 -13.64 0.22
CA ALA A 295 -20.45 -12.64 -0.27
C ALA A 295 -20.25 -11.27 0.42
N GLY A 296 -20.03 -11.28 1.74
CA GLY A 296 -19.68 -10.10 2.53
C GLY A 296 -18.43 -9.41 2.04
N VAL A 297 -17.34 -10.17 1.81
CA VAL A 297 -16.11 -9.61 1.22
C VAL A 297 -16.39 -8.97 -0.14
N ARG A 298 -17.10 -9.66 -1.05
CA ARG A 298 -17.41 -9.10 -2.38
C ARG A 298 -18.15 -7.77 -2.26
N THR A 299 -19.20 -7.74 -1.46
CA THR A 299 -20.03 -6.55 -1.23
C THR A 299 -19.25 -5.38 -0.61
N LEU A 300 -18.37 -5.67 0.34
CA LEU A 300 -17.52 -4.63 0.94
C LEU A 300 -16.49 -4.08 -0.04
N LEU A 301 -15.90 -4.92 -0.90
CA LEU A 301 -14.89 -4.47 -1.85
C LEU A 301 -15.44 -3.54 -2.94
N ILE A 302 -16.67 -3.79 -3.42
CA ILE A 302 -17.33 -2.85 -4.34
C ILE A 302 -17.76 -1.58 -3.62
N TYR A 303 -18.25 -1.68 -2.38
CA TYR A 303 -18.54 -0.49 -1.57
C TYR A 303 -17.29 0.40 -1.43
N ARG A 304 -16.16 -0.16 -1.00
CA ARG A 304 -14.84 0.51 -0.95
C ARG A 304 -14.49 1.20 -2.27
N LEU A 305 -14.69 0.51 -3.40
CA LEU A 305 -14.37 1.06 -4.72
C LEU A 305 -15.36 2.11 -5.24
N LEU A 306 -16.49 2.35 -4.59
CA LEU A 306 -17.38 3.46 -4.95
C LEU A 306 -17.31 4.61 -3.92
N SER A 307 -16.74 4.36 -2.74
CA SER A 307 -16.55 5.35 -1.69
C SER A 307 -15.53 6.45 -2.04
N PRO A 308 -15.62 7.64 -1.41
CA PRO A 308 -14.76 8.79 -1.70
C PRO A 308 -13.36 8.74 -1.06
N ILE A 309 -13.02 7.69 -0.31
CA ILE A 309 -11.77 7.52 0.46
C ILE A 309 -10.68 6.82 -0.39
N PRO A 310 -9.38 6.98 -0.09
CA PRO A 310 -8.28 6.25 -0.75
C PRO A 310 -8.49 4.73 -0.83
N ARG A 311 -8.60 4.26 -2.06
CA ARG A 311 -8.88 2.87 -2.45
C ARG A 311 -7.64 2.01 -2.25
N ARG A 312 -7.48 1.42 -1.05
CA ARG A 312 -6.35 0.54 -0.69
C ARG A 312 -6.79 -0.86 -0.31
N LEU A 313 -6.16 -1.88 -0.88
CA LEU A 313 -6.41 -3.28 -0.54
C LEU A 313 -5.12 -3.92 -0.09
N LEU A 314 -5.14 -4.52 1.11
CA LEU A 314 -3.99 -5.20 1.66
C LEU A 314 -3.81 -6.56 0.98
N MET A 315 -2.56 -6.92 0.70
CA MET A 315 -2.23 -8.24 0.17
C MET A 315 -2.81 -9.37 1.04
N GLY A 316 -3.39 -10.38 0.39
CA GLY A 316 -4.09 -11.49 1.05
C GLY A 316 -5.61 -11.32 1.09
N ASP A 317 -6.12 -10.09 1.15
CA ASP A 317 -7.56 -9.85 1.17
C ASP A 317 -8.21 -10.16 -0.19
N GLU A 318 -7.48 -9.98 -1.30
CA GLU A 318 -7.96 -10.29 -2.65
C GLU A 318 -8.11 -11.79 -2.92
N ILE A 319 -7.44 -12.61 -2.11
CA ILE A 319 -7.56 -14.08 -2.16
C ILE A 319 -8.39 -14.63 -1.00
N GLY A 320 -8.95 -13.78 -0.13
CA GLY A 320 -9.75 -14.22 1.01
C GLY A 320 -8.92 -15.00 2.03
N GLN A 321 -7.69 -14.57 2.32
CA GLN A 321 -6.86 -15.23 3.31
C GLN A 321 -7.53 -15.15 4.69
N GLN A 322 -7.70 -16.29 5.37
CA GLN A 322 -8.35 -16.32 6.69
C GLN A 322 -7.42 -15.95 7.83
N ARG A 323 -6.15 -16.39 7.75
CA ARG A 323 -5.16 -16.10 8.78
C ARG A 323 -4.57 -14.71 8.56
N PRO A 324 -4.37 -13.91 9.60
CA PRO A 324 -3.54 -12.71 9.49
C PRO A 324 -2.16 -13.11 8.98
N TRP A 325 -1.59 -12.33 8.05
CA TRP A 325 -0.22 -12.56 7.62
C TRP A 325 0.75 -12.21 8.76
N THR A 326 1.90 -12.89 8.80
CA THR A 326 2.97 -12.62 9.76
C THR A 326 4.21 -12.14 9.02
N ALA A 327 5.02 -11.28 9.65
CA ALA A 327 6.25 -10.78 9.03
C ALA A 327 7.23 -11.90 8.63
N ASP A 328 7.19 -13.02 9.37
CA ASP A 328 8.03 -14.20 9.14
C ASP A 328 7.42 -15.23 8.17
N GLY A 329 6.18 -15.01 7.72
CA GLY A 329 5.45 -15.90 6.83
C GLY A 329 5.43 -15.45 5.38
N SER A 330 4.65 -16.16 4.56
CA SER A 330 4.18 -15.69 3.26
C SER A 330 2.65 -15.70 3.24
N LEU A 331 2.05 -15.09 2.23
CA LEU A 331 0.63 -15.34 1.95
C LEU A 331 0.37 -16.84 1.72
N ASP A 332 -0.83 -17.28 2.07
CA ASP A 332 -1.30 -18.66 1.91
C ASP A 332 -1.69 -18.92 0.45
N TRP A 333 -0.72 -18.88 -0.48
CA TRP A 333 -0.98 -19.06 -1.92
C TRP A 333 -1.62 -20.41 -2.27
N LEU A 334 -1.51 -21.42 -1.41
CA LEU A 334 -2.21 -22.71 -1.52
C LEU A 334 -3.74 -22.54 -1.52
N LEU A 335 -4.27 -21.42 -1.03
CA LEU A 335 -5.70 -21.11 -1.13
C LEU A 335 -6.17 -21.04 -2.59
N MET A 336 -5.27 -20.81 -3.55
CA MET A 336 -5.60 -20.85 -4.98
C MET A 336 -5.99 -22.24 -5.50
N ASP A 337 -5.83 -23.31 -4.70
CA ASP A 337 -6.34 -24.64 -5.04
C ASP A 337 -7.85 -24.79 -4.77
N TYR A 338 -8.46 -23.86 -4.05
CA TYR A 338 -9.87 -23.87 -3.66
C TYR A 338 -10.70 -22.89 -4.52
N ASP A 339 -11.92 -23.30 -4.89
CA ASP A 339 -12.77 -22.54 -5.82
C ASP A 339 -13.14 -21.15 -5.31
N ASN A 340 -13.66 -21.04 -4.08
CA ASN A 340 -14.11 -19.77 -3.51
C ASN A 340 -13.01 -18.69 -3.53
N HIS A 341 -11.77 -19.07 -3.24
CA HIS A 341 -10.62 -18.17 -3.25
C HIS A 341 -10.21 -17.76 -4.68
N ARG A 342 -10.22 -18.69 -5.66
CA ARG A 342 -10.00 -18.36 -7.08
C ARG A 342 -11.08 -17.42 -7.62
N MET A 343 -12.33 -17.67 -7.25
CA MET A 343 -13.49 -16.90 -7.69
C MET A 343 -13.49 -15.50 -7.07
N LEU A 344 -13.10 -15.37 -5.79
CA LEU A 344 -12.88 -14.06 -5.16
C LEU A 344 -11.75 -13.29 -5.85
N ARG A 345 -10.62 -13.94 -6.13
CA ARG A 345 -9.52 -13.30 -6.88
C ARG A 345 -9.96 -12.84 -8.27
N HIS A 346 -10.72 -13.67 -8.98
CA HIS A 346 -11.33 -13.33 -10.27
C HIS A 346 -12.31 -12.16 -10.15
N TYR A 347 -13.11 -12.12 -9.10
CA TYR A 347 -14.00 -11.00 -8.77
C TYR A 347 -13.22 -9.71 -8.60
N VAL A 348 -12.16 -9.68 -7.78
CA VAL A 348 -11.35 -8.48 -7.56
C VAL A 348 -10.72 -7.98 -8.86
N ARG A 349 -10.18 -8.91 -9.67
CA ARG A 349 -9.66 -8.58 -11.00
C ARG A 349 -10.73 -7.91 -11.88
N THR A 350 -11.90 -8.53 -11.97
CA THR A 350 -13.00 -8.06 -12.83
C THR A 350 -13.52 -6.70 -12.36
N LEU A 351 -13.67 -6.53 -11.05
CA LEU A 351 -14.11 -5.29 -10.42
C LEU A 351 -13.12 -4.14 -10.67
N ASN A 352 -11.81 -4.42 -10.54
CA ASN A 352 -10.77 -3.44 -10.86
C ASN A 352 -10.78 -3.03 -12.34
N GLN A 353 -11.01 -3.98 -13.26
CA GLN A 353 -11.13 -3.68 -14.68
C GLN A 353 -12.37 -2.84 -14.99
N LEU A 354 -13.52 -3.16 -14.39
CA LEU A 354 -14.75 -2.39 -14.51
C LEU A 354 -14.52 -0.95 -14.01
N PHE A 355 -13.92 -0.80 -12.83
CA PHE A 355 -13.58 0.49 -12.24
C PHE A 355 -12.72 1.34 -13.17
N ARG A 356 -11.71 0.75 -13.83
CA ARG A 356 -10.84 1.46 -14.77
C ARG A 356 -11.56 1.93 -16.04
N ARG A 357 -12.54 1.17 -16.53
CA ARG A 357 -13.24 1.45 -17.80
C ARG A 357 -14.47 2.32 -17.65
N THR A 358 -15.01 2.44 -16.45
CA THR A 358 -16.28 3.13 -16.21
C THR A 358 -16.06 4.38 -15.36
N THR A 359 -15.96 5.54 -16.01
CA THR A 359 -15.74 6.85 -15.38
C THR A 359 -16.74 7.16 -14.27
N ALA A 360 -18.01 6.82 -14.46
CA ALA A 360 -19.06 6.96 -13.44
C ALA A 360 -18.69 6.35 -12.07
N LEU A 361 -17.96 5.23 -12.03
CA LEU A 361 -17.66 4.51 -10.77
C LEU A 361 -16.68 5.26 -9.86
N TRP A 362 -15.96 6.23 -10.39
CA TRP A 362 -14.99 7.01 -9.62
C TRP A 362 -15.19 8.52 -9.68
N SER A 363 -16.26 8.97 -10.32
CA SER A 363 -16.60 10.40 -10.45
C SER A 363 -17.46 10.94 -9.30
N GLY A 364 -17.70 10.15 -8.25
CA GLY A 364 -18.37 10.59 -7.02
C GLY A 364 -19.72 9.90 -6.80
N ALA A 365 -19.72 8.86 -5.96
CA ALA A 365 -20.96 8.19 -5.53
C ALA A 365 -21.57 8.93 -4.32
N VAL A 366 -22.90 9.10 -4.34
CA VAL A 366 -23.67 9.61 -3.20
C VAL A 366 -24.47 8.46 -2.60
N TRP A 367 -24.02 7.99 -1.45
CA TRP A 367 -24.63 6.88 -0.71
C TRP A 367 -25.74 7.37 0.22
N MET A 368 -26.83 6.60 0.30
CA MET A 368 -27.95 6.84 1.20
C MET A 368 -28.59 5.53 1.66
N PRO A 369 -29.07 5.45 2.91
CA PRO A 369 -29.88 4.33 3.36
C PRO A 369 -31.27 4.38 2.72
N HIS A 370 -31.83 3.23 2.36
CA HIS A 370 -33.12 3.14 1.67
C HIS A 370 -33.76 1.76 1.90
N HIS A 371 -34.93 1.68 2.53
CA HIS A 371 -35.66 0.41 2.81
C HIS A 371 -34.79 -0.77 3.28
N GLY A 372 -33.85 -0.53 4.21
CA GLY A 372 -32.97 -1.57 4.75
C GLY A 372 -31.79 -1.97 3.86
N VAL A 373 -31.61 -1.34 2.70
CA VAL A 373 -30.42 -1.45 1.85
C VAL A 373 -29.66 -0.12 1.76
N LEU A 374 -28.48 -0.16 1.16
CA LEU A 374 -27.74 1.03 0.77
C LEU A 374 -27.89 1.29 -0.72
N VAL A 375 -28.18 2.52 -1.09
CA VAL A 375 -28.26 2.95 -2.48
C VAL A 375 -27.21 4.02 -2.74
N ALA A 376 -26.42 3.84 -3.79
CA ALA A 376 -25.52 4.87 -4.29
C ALA A 376 -26.03 5.41 -5.63
N ARG A 377 -26.08 6.73 -5.77
CA ARG A 377 -26.24 7.39 -7.07
C ARG A 377 -24.87 7.81 -7.59
N LEU A 378 -24.58 7.44 -8.81
CA LEU A 378 -23.34 7.79 -9.50
C LEU A 378 -23.67 8.56 -10.79
N PRO A 379 -22.70 9.28 -11.37
CA PRO A 379 -22.85 9.90 -12.67
C PRO A 379 -23.27 8.90 -13.77
N GLU A 380 -23.71 9.45 -14.91
CA GLU A 380 -24.13 8.67 -16.08
C GLU A 380 -25.23 7.63 -15.80
N ASP A 381 -26.17 7.99 -14.90
CA ASP A 381 -27.35 7.21 -14.50
C ASP A 381 -27.05 5.81 -13.93
N VAL A 382 -25.85 5.62 -13.36
CA VAL A 382 -25.52 4.40 -12.64
C VAL A 382 -26.09 4.44 -11.22
N VAL A 383 -26.77 3.38 -10.83
CA VAL A 383 -27.30 3.19 -9.47
C VAL A 383 -26.72 1.92 -8.89
N ALA A 384 -26.05 2.02 -7.74
CA ALA A 384 -25.65 0.86 -6.95
C ALA A 384 -26.72 0.58 -5.90
N VAL A 385 -27.12 -0.68 -5.76
CA VAL A 385 -28.01 -1.14 -4.68
C VAL A 385 -27.27 -2.26 -3.96
N CYS A 386 -27.09 -2.11 -2.65
CA CYS A 386 -26.26 -2.97 -1.82
C CYS A 386 -27.07 -3.49 -0.64
N ASN A 387 -27.34 -4.79 -0.63
CA ASN A 387 -27.90 -5.49 0.51
C ASN A 387 -26.78 -5.90 1.46
N THR A 388 -26.75 -5.29 2.63
CA THR A 388 -25.76 -5.53 3.68
C THR A 388 -26.26 -6.51 4.75
N THR A 389 -27.44 -7.10 4.58
CA THR A 389 -28.06 -8.03 5.53
C THR A 389 -27.76 -9.50 5.17
N LEU A 390 -27.98 -10.41 6.14
CA LEU A 390 -27.89 -11.85 5.93
C LEU A 390 -29.16 -12.46 5.31
N PHE A 391 -30.13 -11.64 4.93
CA PHE A 391 -31.42 -12.07 4.40
C PHE A 391 -31.62 -11.54 2.98
N THR A 392 -32.45 -12.25 2.21
CA THR A 392 -32.88 -11.73 0.90
C THR A 392 -33.80 -10.54 1.14
N MET A 393 -33.52 -9.44 0.48
CA MET A 393 -34.38 -8.26 0.49
C MET A 393 -35.24 -8.27 -0.76
N GLU A 394 -36.55 -8.40 -0.60
CA GLU A 394 -37.50 -8.55 -1.71
C GLU A 394 -38.22 -7.24 -2.02
N ASP A 395 -38.54 -7.07 -3.31
CA ASP A 395 -39.39 -5.99 -3.82
C ASP A 395 -39.03 -4.58 -3.33
N ILE A 396 -37.72 -4.28 -3.24
CA ILE A 396 -37.21 -2.99 -2.81
C ILE A 396 -37.55 -1.95 -3.89
N PRO A 397 -38.35 -0.92 -3.58
CA PRO A 397 -38.65 0.13 -4.55
C PRO A 397 -37.46 1.08 -4.66
N ILE A 398 -36.95 1.32 -5.87
CA ILE A 398 -35.86 2.27 -6.13
C ILE A 398 -36.38 3.37 -7.07
N GLY A 399 -36.31 4.63 -6.63
CA GLY A 399 -36.71 5.78 -7.45
C GLY A 399 -35.82 5.98 -8.69
N ILE A 400 -36.35 6.38 -9.83
CA ILE A 400 -35.62 6.61 -11.09
C ILE A 400 -36.16 7.88 -11.77
N PRO A 401 -35.31 8.73 -12.37
CA PRO A 401 -35.74 10.03 -12.92
C PRO A 401 -36.61 9.92 -14.18
N ASP A 402 -36.50 8.83 -14.94
CA ASP A 402 -37.17 8.67 -16.23
C ASP A 402 -37.80 7.27 -16.40
N ASN A 403 -38.54 7.07 -17.49
CA ASN A 403 -39.20 5.81 -17.85
C ASN A 403 -38.29 4.85 -18.65
N GLY A 404 -36.99 5.13 -18.76
CA GLY A 404 -36.06 4.35 -19.55
C GLY A 404 -35.76 2.99 -18.93
N GLU A 405 -35.63 1.97 -19.78
CA GLU A 405 -35.29 0.61 -19.36
C GLU A 405 -33.94 0.57 -18.62
N ARG A 406 -33.93 -0.02 -17.42
CA ARG A 406 -32.71 -0.24 -16.63
C ARG A 406 -32.26 -1.68 -16.75
N ARG A 407 -30.94 -1.88 -16.81
CA ARG A 407 -30.28 -3.17 -17.01
C ARG A 407 -29.14 -3.34 -16.02
N GLU A 408 -28.87 -4.59 -15.67
CA GLU A 408 -27.72 -4.99 -14.87
C GLU A 408 -26.42 -4.59 -15.60
N LEU A 409 -25.61 -3.77 -14.94
CA LEU A 409 -24.25 -3.40 -15.35
C LEU A 409 -23.24 -4.35 -14.70
N PHE A 410 -23.42 -4.65 -13.41
CA PHE A 410 -22.56 -5.54 -12.65
C PHE A 410 -23.31 -6.15 -11.47
N ASN A 411 -22.96 -7.36 -11.06
CA ASN A 411 -23.64 -8.09 -10.00
C ASN A 411 -22.62 -8.93 -9.22
N THR A 412 -22.54 -8.74 -7.89
CA THR A 412 -21.61 -9.49 -7.04
C THR A 412 -22.05 -10.93 -6.77
N ASP A 413 -23.30 -11.28 -7.09
CA ASP A 413 -23.87 -12.62 -6.91
C ASP A 413 -23.68 -13.53 -8.13
N LEU A 414 -22.93 -13.12 -9.16
CA LEU A 414 -22.69 -13.99 -10.32
C LEU A 414 -21.98 -15.29 -9.92
N ALA A 415 -22.35 -16.40 -10.58
CA ALA A 415 -21.75 -17.71 -10.33
C ALA A 415 -20.23 -17.70 -10.51
N GLU A 416 -19.67 -16.92 -11.43
CA GLU A 416 -18.21 -16.81 -11.63
C GLU A 416 -17.46 -16.17 -10.44
N PHE A 417 -18.18 -15.51 -9.53
CA PHE A 417 -17.65 -14.89 -8.31
C PHE A 417 -17.96 -15.70 -7.04
N GLY A 418 -18.63 -16.85 -7.18
CA GLY A 418 -19.06 -17.68 -6.05
C GLY A 418 -20.37 -17.21 -5.42
N GLY A 419 -21.27 -16.59 -6.21
CA GLY A 419 -22.64 -16.30 -5.81
C GLY A 419 -23.65 -17.29 -6.41
N GLU A 420 -24.93 -17.10 -6.09
CA GLU A 420 -26.04 -17.97 -6.52
C GLU A 420 -26.52 -17.70 -7.96
N ASN A 421 -25.93 -16.72 -8.63
CA ASN A 421 -26.22 -16.30 -10.00
C ASN A 421 -27.65 -15.75 -10.19
N ARG A 422 -28.17 -15.05 -9.18
CA ARG A 422 -29.48 -14.40 -9.27
C ARG A 422 -29.37 -13.11 -10.09
N ARG A 423 -29.55 -13.25 -11.41
CA ARG A 423 -29.49 -12.15 -12.38
C ARG A 423 -30.67 -11.20 -12.22
N VAL A 424 -30.42 -9.91 -12.43
CA VAL A 424 -31.48 -8.90 -12.47
C VAL A 424 -32.11 -8.86 -13.88
N PRO A 425 -33.42 -9.16 -14.03
CA PRO A 425 -34.10 -9.06 -15.31
C PRO A 425 -34.18 -7.59 -15.77
N PRO A 426 -34.50 -7.32 -17.06
CA PRO A 426 -34.82 -5.96 -17.49
C PRO A 426 -35.85 -5.28 -16.58
N LEU A 427 -35.51 -4.09 -16.12
CA LEU A 427 -36.34 -3.31 -15.22
C LEU A 427 -37.02 -2.19 -16.01
N TYR A 428 -38.35 -2.16 -15.94
CA TYR A 428 -39.18 -1.17 -16.60
C TYR A 428 -39.76 -0.22 -15.53
N PRO A 429 -39.29 1.04 -15.47
CA PRO A 429 -39.78 1.97 -14.46
C PRO A 429 -41.29 2.21 -14.59
N ARG A 430 -41.99 2.21 -13.45
CA ARG A 430 -43.42 2.51 -13.34
C ARG A 430 -43.60 3.93 -12.83
N LEU A 431 -44.66 4.62 -13.27
CA LEU A 431 -45.02 5.96 -12.79
C LEU A 431 -45.60 5.84 -11.37
N THR A 432 -44.71 5.59 -10.41
CA THR A 432 -45.00 5.41 -9.00
C THR A 432 -43.87 6.11 -8.25
N PRO A 433 -44.11 7.30 -7.68
CA PRO A 433 -43.06 8.08 -7.05
C PRO A 433 -42.39 7.35 -5.89
N GLU A 434 -41.08 7.47 -5.78
CA GLU A 434 -40.26 6.91 -4.69
C GLU A 434 -39.16 7.91 -4.33
N GLY A 435 -39.19 8.41 -3.09
CA GLY A 435 -38.37 9.56 -2.69
C GLY A 435 -38.65 10.79 -3.57
N ASP A 436 -37.59 11.41 -4.07
CA ASP A 436 -37.68 12.60 -4.94
C ASP A 436 -37.88 12.26 -6.44
N TYR A 437 -38.08 10.98 -6.78
CA TYR A 437 -38.12 10.53 -8.17
C TYR A 437 -39.54 10.19 -8.63
N PRO A 438 -39.92 10.54 -9.88
CA PRO A 438 -41.28 10.32 -10.38
C PRO A 438 -41.58 8.86 -10.80
N TYR A 439 -40.54 8.08 -11.12
CA TYR A 439 -40.67 6.66 -11.45
C TYR A 439 -40.00 5.79 -10.39
N SER A 440 -40.37 4.52 -10.35
CA SER A 440 -39.68 3.51 -9.53
C SER A 440 -39.57 2.16 -10.23
N ILE A 441 -38.58 1.38 -9.82
CA ILE A 441 -38.35 -0.02 -10.18
C ILE A 441 -38.37 -0.87 -8.91
N SER A 442 -38.70 -2.16 -9.03
CA SER A 442 -38.64 -3.11 -7.93
C SER A 442 -37.40 -4.00 -8.09
N LEU A 443 -36.64 -4.19 -7.02
CA LEU A 443 -35.44 -5.04 -7.00
C LEU A 443 -35.48 -6.04 -5.84
N THR A 444 -35.05 -7.26 -6.12
CA THR A 444 -34.82 -8.28 -5.10
C THR A 444 -33.32 -8.59 -5.05
N LEU A 445 -32.70 -8.46 -3.89
CA LEU A 445 -31.27 -8.67 -3.69
C LEU A 445 -30.99 -9.84 -2.74
N PRO A 446 -30.10 -10.78 -3.10
CA PRO A 446 -29.62 -11.83 -2.20
C PRO A 446 -28.91 -11.25 -0.96
N PRO A 447 -28.71 -12.04 0.10
CA PRO A 447 -27.89 -11.65 1.25
C PRO A 447 -26.52 -11.15 0.80
N LEU A 448 -26.00 -10.10 1.44
CA LEU A 448 -24.63 -9.62 1.23
C LEU A 448 -24.26 -9.48 -0.24
N SER A 449 -25.09 -8.77 -1.02
CA SER A 449 -24.90 -8.61 -2.46
C SER A 449 -25.02 -7.15 -2.91
N THR A 450 -24.37 -6.81 -4.02
CA THR A 450 -24.48 -5.50 -4.66
C THR A 450 -24.76 -5.67 -6.15
N VAL A 451 -25.71 -4.90 -6.64
CA VAL A 451 -26.00 -4.78 -8.07
C VAL A 451 -25.78 -3.35 -8.50
N LEU A 452 -25.08 -3.17 -9.62
CA LEU A 452 -25.05 -1.91 -10.37
C LEU A 452 -26.04 -2.02 -11.53
N ILE A 453 -26.92 -1.04 -11.66
CA ILE A 453 -27.81 -0.90 -12.81
C ILE A 453 -27.53 0.39 -13.56
N ARG A 454 -27.80 0.38 -14.86
CA ARG A 454 -27.68 1.54 -15.73
C ARG A 454 -28.80 1.55 -16.76
N LYS A 455 -29.08 2.72 -17.35
CA LYS A 455 -29.96 2.84 -18.52
C LYS A 455 -29.38 2.07 -19.70
N LYS A 456 -30.25 1.31 -20.39
CA LYS A 456 -29.86 0.40 -21.48
C LYS A 456 -29.13 1.10 -22.63
N GLU A 457 -29.58 2.31 -22.99
CA GLU A 457 -29.01 3.10 -24.08
C GLU A 457 -27.53 3.46 -23.83
N ASP A 458 -27.14 3.53 -22.55
CA ASP A 458 -25.78 3.88 -22.13
C ASP A 458 -24.89 2.65 -21.89
N LEU A 459 -25.44 1.43 -21.97
CA LEU A 459 -24.64 0.20 -21.87
C LEU A 459 -23.85 -0.11 -23.15
N THR A 460 -24.29 0.39 -24.30
CA THR A 460 -23.58 0.25 -25.58
C THR A 460 -22.38 1.18 -25.72
N TYR A 461 -22.20 2.12 -24.78
CA TYR A 461 -21.11 3.10 -24.76
C TYR A 461 -20.14 2.77 -23.62
N VAL A 462 -19.50 1.61 -23.70
CA VAL A 462 -18.31 1.29 -22.90
C VAL A 462 -17.15 1.19 -23.89
N PRO A 463 -16.34 2.26 -24.07
CA PRO A 463 -15.20 2.23 -24.98
C PRO A 463 -14.13 1.21 -24.59
#